data_AF-A0A2D3V851-F1
#
_entry.id   AF-A0A2D3V851-F1
#
_cell.length_a   1.000
_cell.length_b   1.000
_cell.length_c   1.000
_cell.angle_alpha   90.00
_cell.angle_beta   90.00
_cell.angle_gamma   90.00
#
_symmetry.space_group_name_H-M   'P 1'
#
loop_
_entity.id
_entity.type
_entity.pdbx_description
1 polymer ?
#
loop_
_entity_poly.entity_id
_entity_poly.type
_entity_poly.pdbx_seq_one_letter_code
_entity_poly.pdbx_strand_id
1 'polypeptide(L)'
;MGNTNIVARPSRDAAELSKAESAAGTPILEEKIRKYRPEAVCIVGKGIWESIWRWRYGRGIKKEECHYGWQDDGERMGKDDDWEGARVFVATATSGLAANLKPPEKEAIWKPFGDWVKERRKARNSTVES
;
A
#
# COMPACT_ATOMS: atom_id res chain seq x y z
N MET A 1 -4.69 -2.59 -14.03
CA MET A 1 -4.45 -2.18 -12.64
C MET A 1 -5.80 -2.12 -11.96
N GLY A 2 -5.96 -2.72 -10.79
CA GLY A 2 -7.15 -2.51 -9.96
C GLY A 2 -6.91 -1.34 -9.00
N ASN A 3 -7.96 -0.62 -8.60
CA ASN A 3 -7.92 0.33 -7.50
C ASN A 3 -8.88 -0.15 -6.39
N THR A 4 -8.53 0.12 -5.14
CA THR A 4 -9.44 -0.10 -4.00
C THR A 4 -9.09 0.91 -2.91
N ASN A 5 -10.08 1.37 -2.17
CA ASN A 5 -9.90 2.29 -1.05
C ASN A 5 -9.92 1.51 0.27
N ILE A 6 -9.06 1.90 1.21
CA ILE A 6 -9.01 1.33 2.57
C ILE A 6 -10.34 1.50 3.34
N VAL A 7 -11.16 2.48 2.94
CA VAL A 7 -12.51 2.72 3.47
C VAL A 7 -13.57 2.61 2.37
N ALA A 8 -14.71 2.01 2.73
CA ALA A 8 -15.85 1.81 1.82
C ALA A 8 -16.65 3.11 1.55
N ARG A 9 -16.48 4.14 2.38
CA ARG A 9 -17.16 5.44 2.24
C ARG A 9 -16.26 6.43 1.49
N PRO A 10 -16.78 7.19 0.50
CA PRO A 10 -16.07 8.36 -0.02
C PRO A 10 -15.89 9.40 1.09
N SER A 11 -14.67 9.58 1.58
CA SER A 11 -14.28 10.69 2.47
C SER A 11 -13.59 11.76 1.64
N ARG A 12 -14.00 13.02 1.81
CA ARG A 12 -13.50 14.15 1.01
C ARG A 12 -12.02 14.44 1.28
N ASP A 13 -11.55 14.09 2.47
CA ASP A 13 -10.16 14.21 2.91
C ASP A 13 -9.73 13.01 3.78
N ALA A 14 -8.50 12.54 3.61
CA ALA A 14 -7.89 11.55 4.51
C ALA A 14 -7.72 12.08 5.95
N ALA A 15 -7.89 13.39 6.15
CA ALA A 15 -7.87 14.07 7.45
C ALA A 15 -9.17 13.91 8.25
N GLU A 16 -10.28 13.49 7.62
CA GLU A 16 -11.57 13.29 8.30
C GLU A 16 -11.75 11.87 8.88
N LEU A 17 -10.86 10.94 8.52
CA LEU A 17 -10.86 9.59 9.10
C LEU A 17 -10.07 9.62 10.40
N SER A 18 -10.75 9.35 11.52
CA SER A 18 -10.03 9.19 12.77
C SER A 18 -9.00 8.04 12.64
N LYS A 19 -7.91 8.13 13.41
CA LYS A 19 -6.90 7.06 13.48
C LYS A 19 -7.53 5.70 13.84
N ALA A 20 -8.66 5.72 14.55
CA ALA A 20 -9.45 4.55 14.93
C ALA A 20 -10.31 4.01 13.77
N GLU A 21 -10.98 4.87 12.99
CA GLU A 21 -11.74 4.45 11.81
C GLU A 21 -10.84 3.89 10.71
N SER A 22 -9.65 4.47 10.51
CA SER A 22 -8.66 3.94 9.57
C SER A 22 -8.12 2.58 10.01
N ALA A 23 -7.92 2.37 11.31
CA ALA A 23 -7.53 1.07 11.86
C ALA A 23 -8.64 0.02 11.68
N ALA A 24 -9.91 0.38 11.91
CA ALA A 24 -11.06 -0.51 11.70
C ALA A 24 -11.27 -0.92 10.23
N GLY A 25 -10.79 -0.13 9.27
CA GLY A 25 -10.80 -0.48 7.84
C GLY A 25 -9.74 -1.52 7.44
N THR A 26 -8.69 -1.70 8.25
CA THR A 26 -7.58 -2.64 7.97
C THR A 26 -8.04 -4.09 7.79
N PRO A 27 -8.87 -4.71 8.66
CA PRO A 27 -9.31 -6.09 8.47
C PRO A 27 -10.09 -6.30 7.18
N ILE A 28 -10.92 -5.32 6.78
CA ILE A 28 -11.68 -5.37 5.52
C ILE A 28 -10.72 -5.28 4.31
N LEU A 29 -9.70 -4.44 4.40
CA LEU A 29 -8.66 -4.34 3.38
C LEU A 29 -7.86 -5.65 3.25
N GLU A 30 -7.44 -6.23 4.37
CA GLU A 30 -6.75 -7.53 4.43
C GLU A 30 -7.59 -8.64 3.77
N GLU A 31 -8.89 -8.71 4.07
CA GLU A 31 -9.81 -9.68 3.47
C GLU A 31 -9.94 -9.49 1.95
N LYS A 32 -10.08 -8.24 1.48
CA LYS A 32 -10.12 -7.95 0.04
C LYS A 32 -8.83 -8.39 -0.65
N ILE A 33 -7.68 -8.09 -0.05
CA ILE A 33 -6.38 -8.47 -0.62
C ILE A 33 -6.25 -9.99 -0.66
N ARG A 34 -6.67 -10.69 0.40
CA ARG A 34 -6.75 -12.17 0.44
C ARG A 34 -7.66 -12.73 -0.65
N LYS A 35 -8.81 -12.12 -0.87
CA LYS A 35 -9.78 -12.56 -1.89
C LYS A 35 -9.26 -12.41 -3.32
N TYR A 36 -8.65 -11.27 -3.64
CA TYR A 36 -8.23 -10.95 -5.00
C TYR A 36 -6.78 -11.34 -5.31
N ARG A 37 -6.02 -11.74 -4.28
CA ARG A 37 -4.62 -12.20 -4.34
C ARG A 37 -3.72 -11.37 -5.28
N PRO A 38 -3.69 -10.02 -5.18
CA PRO A 38 -2.84 -9.22 -6.05
C PRO A 38 -1.37 -9.47 -5.75
N GLU A 39 -0.51 -9.40 -6.77
CA GLU A 39 0.93 -9.58 -6.59
C GLU A 39 1.57 -8.51 -5.69
N ALA A 40 1.02 -7.29 -5.72
CA ALA A 40 1.43 -6.18 -4.86
C ALA A 40 0.28 -5.21 -4.58
N VAL A 41 0.39 -4.49 -3.46
CA VAL A 41 -0.50 -3.42 -3.04
C VAL A 41 0.32 -2.15 -2.83
N CYS A 42 -0.09 -1.05 -3.47
CA CYS A 42 0.52 0.26 -3.30
C CYS A 42 -0.33 1.11 -2.35
N ILE A 43 0.20 1.36 -1.15
CA ILE A 43 -0.40 2.22 -0.14
C ILE A 43 0.00 3.67 -0.42
N VAL A 44 -0.97 4.49 -0.80
CA VAL A 44 -0.75 5.88 -1.21
C VAL A 44 -0.86 6.80 0.00
N GLY A 45 0.27 7.02 0.67
CA GLY A 45 0.39 7.90 1.84
C GLY A 45 0.80 7.15 3.11
N LYS A 46 1.83 7.67 3.81
CA LYS A 46 2.36 7.09 5.05
C LYS A 46 1.33 6.98 6.18
N GLY A 47 0.41 7.93 6.32
CA GLY A 47 -0.61 7.90 7.37
C GLY A 47 -1.57 6.69 7.27
N ILE A 48 -1.80 6.18 6.06
CA ILE A 48 -2.57 4.96 5.83
C ILE A 48 -1.76 3.75 6.35
N TRP A 49 -0.48 3.69 5.97
CA TRP A 49 0.42 2.63 6.44
C TRP A 49 0.58 2.64 7.97
N GLU A 50 0.72 3.81 8.59
CA GLU A 50 0.74 3.97 10.05
C GLU A 50 -0.52 3.44 10.73
N SER A 51 -1.68 3.56 10.07
CA SER A 51 -2.96 3.07 10.60
C SER A 51 -3.06 1.56 10.49
N ILE A 52 -2.59 0.98 9.37
CA ILE A 52 -2.45 -0.47 9.21
C ILE A 52 -1.48 -1.02 10.27
N TRP A 53 -0.33 -0.37 10.47
CA TRP A 53 0.67 -0.76 11.46
C TRP A 53 0.11 -0.77 12.89
N ARG A 54 -0.62 0.30 13.28
CA ARG A 54 -1.27 0.36 14.60
C ARG A 54 -2.26 -0.78 14.81
N TRP A 55 -3.02 -1.14 13.79
CA TRP A 55 -3.96 -2.25 13.88
C TRP A 55 -3.22 -3.59 14.02
N ARG A 56 -2.18 -3.84 13.21
CA ARG A 56 -1.40 -5.08 13.23
C ARG A 56 -0.64 -5.29 14.54
N TYR A 57 0.01 -4.25 15.04
CA TYR A 57 0.99 -4.36 16.11
C TYR A 57 0.53 -3.74 17.43
N GLY A 58 -0.65 -3.13 17.50
CA GLY A 58 -1.18 -2.47 18.69
C GLY A 58 -0.37 -1.25 19.16
N ARG A 59 0.57 -0.76 18.34
CA ARG A 59 1.49 0.35 18.67
C ARG A 59 1.76 1.24 17.47
N GLY A 60 2.27 2.45 17.73
CA GLY A 60 2.78 3.32 16.67
C GLY A 60 4.01 2.72 15.97
N ILE A 61 4.15 3.02 14.68
CA ILE A 61 5.35 2.72 13.91
C ILE A 61 6.48 3.63 14.37
N LYS A 62 7.69 3.09 14.53
CA LYS A 62 8.88 3.89 14.80
C LYS A 62 9.36 4.54 13.51
N LYS A 63 10.20 5.58 13.64
CA LYS A 63 10.69 6.33 12.48
C LYS A 63 11.54 5.43 11.55
N GLU A 64 12.27 4.50 12.14
CA GLU A 64 13.14 3.55 11.45
C GLU A 64 12.35 2.44 10.74
N GLU A 65 11.09 2.21 11.15
CA GLU A 65 10.18 1.22 10.58
C GLU A 65 9.29 1.83 9.47
N CYS A 66 9.29 3.16 9.31
CA CYS A 66 8.41 3.88 8.39
C CYS A 66 9.16 4.53 7.21
N HIS A 67 9.46 3.74 6.18
CA HIS A 67 10.07 4.23 4.95
C HIS A 67 9.12 4.20 3.74
N TYR A 68 9.42 5.02 2.74
CA TYR A 68 8.80 4.91 1.42
C TYR A 68 9.45 3.75 0.66
N GLY A 69 8.71 3.16 -0.27
CA GLY A 69 9.19 2.07 -1.10
C GLY A 69 8.62 0.71 -0.70
N TRP A 70 9.28 -0.35 -1.16
CA TRP A 70 8.94 -1.72 -0.80
C TRP A 70 9.15 -1.95 0.69
N GLN A 71 8.16 -2.56 1.32
CA GLN A 71 8.24 -3.03 2.70
C GLN A 71 8.81 -4.45 2.73
N ASP A 72 9.29 -4.87 3.90
CA ASP A 72 9.86 -6.19 4.10
C ASP A 72 8.83 -7.30 3.86
N ASP A 73 9.30 -8.51 3.55
CA ASP A 73 8.41 -9.65 3.25
C ASP A 73 7.50 -10.03 4.42
N GLY A 74 7.89 -9.73 5.65
CA GLY A 74 7.04 -9.89 6.84
C GLY A 74 5.80 -8.98 6.85
N GLU A 75 5.80 -7.91 6.05
CA GLU A 75 4.73 -6.92 6.01
C GLU A 75 3.68 -7.18 4.92
N ARG A 76 3.75 -8.31 4.22
CA ARG A 76 2.80 -8.67 3.17
C ARG A 76 1.35 -8.64 3.68
N MET A 77 0.42 -8.28 2.79
CA MET A 77 -1.01 -8.14 3.11
C MET A 77 -1.84 -9.28 2.52
N GLY A 78 -2.88 -9.68 3.23
CA GLY A 78 -3.84 -10.71 2.82
C GLY A 78 -3.33 -12.14 2.99
N LYS A 79 -2.29 -12.36 3.81
CA LYS A 79 -1.74 -13.69 4.07
C LYS A 79 -2.83 -14.67 4.53
N ASP A 80 -2.77 -15.89 4.02
CA ASP A 80 -3.53 -17.06 4.45
C ASP A 80 -2.65 -18.31 4.43
N ASP A 81 -3.22 -19.49 4.67
CA ASP A 81 -2.46 -20.74 4.82
C ASP A 81 -1.70 -21.15 3.54
N ASP A 82 -2.20 -20.76 2.35
CA ASP A 82 -1.67 -21.17 1.04
C ASP A 82 -1.02 -20.01 0.27
N TRP A 83 -1.04 -18.79 0.82
CA TRP A 83 -0.56 -17.60 0.14
C TRP A 83 0.12 -16.62 1.10
N GLU A 84 1.39 -16.34 0.83
CA GLU A 84 2.23 -15.40 1.62
C GLU A 84 1.73 -13.94 1.62
N GLY A 85 0.71 -13.62 0.82
CA GLY A 85 0.17 -12.28 0.70
C GLY A 85 0.87 -11.43 -0.35
N ALA A 86 0.26 -10.27 -0.61
CA ALA A 86 0.71 -9.27 -1.56
C ALA A 86 1.89 -8.49 -1.00
N ARG A 87 2.90 -8.23 -1.85
CA ARG A 87 4.00 -7.32 -1.49
C ARG A 87 3.47 -5.91 -1.26
N VAL A 88 3.94 -5.24 -0.23
CA VAL A 88 3.49 -3.88 0.10
C VAL A 88 4.49 -2.85 -0.41
N PHE A 89 3.98 -1.83 -1.09
CA PHE A 89 4.72 -0.64 -1.47
C PHE A 89 4.09 0.59 -0.81
N VAL A 90 4.87 1.43 -0.14
CA VAL A 90 4.38 2.68 0.47
C VAL A 90 4.85 3.86 -0.36
N ALA A 91 3.90 4.59 -0.93
CA ALA A 91 4.15 5.77 -1.75
C ALA A 91 3.76 7.07 -1.02
N THR A 92 4.15 8.20 -1.59
CA THR A 92 3.66 9.51 -1.13
C THR A 92 2.18 9.66 -1.42
N ALA A 93 1.46 10.47 -0.63
CA ALA A 93 0.13 10.89 -1.04
C ALA A 93 0.22 11.66 -2.39
N THR A 94 -0.79 11.52 -3.23
CA THR A 94 -0.88 12.23 -4.52
C THR A 94 -1.43 13.66 -4.38
N SER A 95 -1.91 14.03 -3.19
CA SER A 95 -2.40 15.37 -2.85
C SER A 95 -1.27 16.40 -2.74
N GLY A 96 -1.55 17.63 -3.20
CA GLY A 96 -0.68 18.80 -3.03
C GLY A 96 -0.43 19.21 -1.57
N LEU A 97 -1.25 18.73 -0.61
CA LEU A 97 -1.05 18.95 0.82
C LEU A 97 0.13 18.16 1.41
N ALA A 98 0.67 17.16 0.70
CA ALA A 98 1.95 16.56 1.04
C ALA A 98 3.09 17.53 0.65
N ALA A 99 3.21 18.61 1.42
CA ALA A 99 4.00 19.81 1.14
C ALA A 99 5.52 19.64 1.41
N ASN A 100 5.95 18.51 1.97
CA ASN A 100 7.33 18.32 2.41
C ASN A 100 8.27 17.69 1.36
N LEU A 101 7.75 17.27 0.20
CA LEU A 101 8.55 16.60 -0.83
C LEU A 101 8.44 17.33 -2.17
N LYS A 102 9.58 17.63 -2.78
CA LYS A 102 9.69 18.23 -4.11
C LYS A 102 9.27 17.21 -5.19
N PRO A 103 8.84 17.66 -6.38
CA PRO A 103 8.45 16.75 -7.46
C PRO A 103 9.47 15.65 -7.80
N PRO A 104 10.79 15.92 -7.87
CA PRO A 104 11.79 14.87 -8.14
C PRO A 104 11.86 13.81 -7.04
N GLU A 105 11.67 14.21 -5.78
CA GLU A 105 11.67 13.28 -4.64
C GLU A 105 10.43 12.37 -4.68
N LYS A 106 9.28 12.93 -5.06
CA LYS A 106 8.06 12.13 -5.31
C LYS A 106 8.31 11.15 -6.45
N GLU A 107 8.85 11.61 -7.58
CA GLU A 107 9.16 10.73 -8.71
C GLU A 107 10.11 9.60 -8.31
N ALA A 108 11.19 9.90 -7.58
CA ALA A 108 12.14 8.91 -7.10
C ALA A 108 11.47 7.86 -6.19
N ILE A 109 10.49 8.25 -5.39
CA ILE A 109 9.67 7.32 -4.59
C ILE A 109 8.78 6.46 -5.49
N TRP A 110 8.11 7.03 -6.49
CA TRP A 110 7.17 6.27 -7.32
C TRP A 110 7.84 5.38 -8.38
N LYS A 111 9.04 5.75 -8.83
CA LYS A 111 9.75 5.09 -9.93
C LYS A 111 9.97 3.59 -9.71
N PRO A 112 10.46 3.09 -8.55
CA PRO A 112 10.65 1.65 -8.33
C PRO A 112 9.36 0.83 -8.49
N PHE A 113 8.21 1.37 -8.05
CA PHE A 113 6.93 0.70 -8.23
C PHE A 113 6.52 0.70 -9.71
N GLY A 114 6.69 1.82 -10.40
CA GLY A 114 6.40 1.94 -11.82
C GLY A 114 7.22 0.99 -12.69
N ASP A 115 8.52 0.88 -12.40
CA ASP A 115 9.42 -0.03 -13.10
C ASP A 115 9.03 -1.50 -12.86
N TRP A 116 8.76 -1.87 -11.60
CA TRP A 116 8.26 -3.21 -11.27
C TRP A 116 6.94 -3.55 -11.99
N VAL A 117 5.98 -2.63 -12.05
CA VAL A 117 4.72 -2.84 -12.79
C VAL A 117 4.97 -3.09 -14.28
N LYS A 118 5.91 -2.36 -14.90
CA LYS A 118 6.28 -2.56 -16.31
C LYS A 118 6.90 -3.94 -16.52
N GLU A 119 7.82 -4.35 -15.65
CA GLU A 119 8.46 -5.67 -15.71
C GLU A 119 7.44 -6.80 -15.57
N ARG A 120 6.55 -6.74 -14.58
CA ARG A 120 5.52 -7.77 -14.38
C ARG A 120 4.53 -7.86 -15.54
N ARG A 121 4.22 -6.73 -16.19
CA ARG A 121 3.39 -6.74 -17.42
C ARG A 121 4.10 -7.45 -18.56
N LYS A 122 5.38 -7.13 -18.81
CA LYS A 122 6.18 -7.80 -19.84
C LYS A 122 6.25 -9.30 -19.61
N ALA A 123 6.58 -9.71 -18.38
CA ALA A 123 6.66 -11.13 -18.02
C ALA A 123 5.35 -11.89 -18.30
N ARG A 124 4.19 -11.32 -17.93
CA ARG A 124 2.89 -11.96 -18.20
C ARG A 124 2.56 -12.05 -19.70
N ASN A 125 2.92 -11.04 -20.49
CA ASN A 125 2.73 -11.10 -21.94
C ASN A 125 3.61 -12.18 -22.57
N SER A 126 4.86 -12.33 -22.14
CA SER A 126 5.75 -13.37 -22.66
C SER A 126 5.32 -14.79 -22.30
N THR A 127 4.69 -15.00 -21.14
CA THR A 127 4.17 -16.33 -20.73
C THR A 127 2.92 -16.75 -21.50
N VAL A 128 2.20 -15.82 -22.14
CA VAL A 128 1.00 -16.13 -22.97
C VAL A 128 1.39 -16.49 -24.41
N GLU A 129 2.61 -16.16 -24.83
CA GLU A 129 3.13 -16.41 -26.19
C GLU A 129 4.06 -17.65 -26.26
N SER A 130 4.21 -18.41 -25.16
CA SER A 130 5.10 -19.57 -25.05
C SER A 130 4.34 -20.88 -24.88
#